data_AF-A0A6I6JJH7-F1
#
_entry.id   AF-A0A6I6JJH7-F1
#
_cell.length_a   1.000
_cell.length_b   1.000
_cell.length_c   1.000
_cell.angle_alpha   90.00
_cell.angle_beta   90.00
_cell.angle_gamma   90.00
#
_symmetry.space_group_name_H-M   'P 1'
#
loop_
_entity.id
_entity.type
_entity.pdbx_description
1 polymer ?
#
loop_
_entity_poly.entity_id
_entity_poly.type
_entity_poly.pdbx_seq_one_letter_code
_entity_poly.pdbx_strand_id
1 'polypeptide(L)'
;MCFLILTNLNILKTSDIYIEQQLVCKFISGDKSAFEAIFHHTKGKMKGFLKKVVPIDEDPENVLQEVYVKLWENRQSINPNNHFETFLFSIAKNLVIDIMRKRLNKQKYLENLYIHIKGGQNNSLDTLAKIEYSELEQKIFDLIEKLPKKRQLIFKLNRLEGFTYKEIAKKLNISENTVDTQMRQALSFLRREMNIYFSILILLFINR
;
A
#
# COMPACT_ATOMS: atom_id res chain seq x y z
N MET A 1 21.73 -16.85 14.76
CA MET A 1 20.98 -17.67 13.77
C MET A 1 19.48 -17.48 13.97
N CYS A 2 18.94 -16.31 13.57
CA CYS A 2 17.50 -16.06 13.40
C CYS A 2 17.28 -14.83 12.48
N PHE A 3 18.14 -14.70 11.47
CA PHE A 3 18.18 -13.61 10.48
C PHE A 3 17.49 -14.02 9.15
N LEU A 4 16.65 -15.07 9.18
CA LEU A 4 16.13 -15.74 7.98
C LEU A 4 14.60 -15.81 7.86
N ILE A 5 13.83 -15.02 8.62
CA ILE A 5 12.34 -15.07 8.56
C ILE A 5 11.70 -13.77 8.03
N LEU A 6 12.49 -12.76 7.67
CA LEU A 6 12.00 -11.57 6.94
C LEU A 6 11.98 -11.76 5.40
N THR A 7 12.30 -12.95 4.90
CA THR A 7 12.57 -13.24 3.48
C THR A 7 11.37 -13.71 2.64
N ASN A 8 10.13 -13.71 3.12
CA ASN A 8 8.99 -14.14 2.28
C ASN A 8 7.96 -13.03 2.02
N LEU A 9 8.42 -11.96 1.37
CA LEU A 9 7.64 -11.05 0.51
C LEU A 9 7.57 -11.61 -0.92
N ASN A 10 7.19 -12.88 -1.07
CA ASN A 10 7.31 -13.64 -2.32
C ASN A 10 6.03 -13.58 -3.21
N ILE A 11 5.45 -12.39 -3.39
CA ILE A 11 4.38 -12.15 -4.42
C ILE A 11 4.93 -11.37 -5.63
N LEU A 12 6.24 -11.22 -5.72
CA LEU A 12 6.92 -11.07 -6.98
C LEU A 12 7.85 -12.28 -7.07
N LYS A 13 7.64 -13.20 -8.03
CA LYS A 13 8.80 -13.88 -8.59
C LYS A 13 9.59 -12.78 -9.29
N THR A 14 10.43 -12.08 -8.54
CA THR A 14 11.44 -11.17 -9.03
C THR A 14 12.44 -12.07 -9.75
N SER A 15 12.42 -12.09 -11.08
CA SER A 15 13.68 -12.27 -11.79
C SER A 15 14.62 -11.19 -11.25
N ASP A 16 15.77 -11.60 -10.72
CA ASP A 16 16.74 -10.74 -10.04
C ASP A 16 17.04 -9.50 -10.87
N ILE A 17 16.46 -8.36 -10.48
CA ILE A 17 16.90 -7.05 -10.92
C ILE A 17 17.78 -6.54 -9.81
N TYR A 18 19.08 -6.76 -9.97
CA TYR A 18 20.08 -6.19 -9.11
C TYR A 18 20.55 -4.88 -9.73
N ILE A 19 20.16 -3.75 -9.13
CA ILE A 19 20.77 -2.46 -9.47
C ILE A 19 22.04 -2.34 -8.64
N GLU A 20 23.18 -2.34 -9.33
CA GLU A 20 24.49 -2.23 -8.70
C GLU A 20 24.59 -0.95 -7.87
N GLN A 21 25.17 -1.05 -6.68
CA GLN A 21 25.35 0.08 -5.78
C GLN A 21 26.10 1.24 -6.44
N GLN A 22 27.06 0.95 -7.32
CA GLN A 22 27.78 1.98 -8.07
C GLN A 22 26.86 2.81 -8.97
N LEU A 23 25.89 2.16 -9.63
CA LEU A 23 24.90 2.85 -10.46
C LEU A 23 23.98 3.72 -9.59
N VAL A 24 23.59 3.24 -8.41
CA VAL A 24 22.83 4.02 -7.43
C VAL A 24 23.61 5.24 -6.95
N CYS A 25 24.91 5.10 -6.63
CA CYS A 25 25.75 6.22 -6.21
C CYS A 25 25.86 7.30 -7.31
N LYS A 26 26.05 6.89 -8.58
CA LYS A 26 26.05 7.83 -9.71
C LYS A 26 24.71 8.54 -9.87
N PHE A 27 23.61 7.80 -9.71
CA PHE A 27 22.28 8.39 -9.73
C PHE A 27 22.08 9.43 -8.63
N ILE A 28 22.49 9.12 -7.39
CA ILE A 28 22.45 10.04 -6.25
C ILE A 28 23.26 11.31 -6.55
N SER A 29 24.44 11.19 -7.18
CA SER A 29 25.24 12.35 -7.58
C SER A 29 24.64 13.19 -8.72
N GLY A 30 23.50 12.79 -9.29
CA GLY A 30 22.82 13.52 -10.36
C GLY A 30 23.24 13.12 -11.78
N ASP A 31 23.86 11.95 -11.96
CA ASP A 31 24.19 11.41 -13.28
C ASP A 31 22.89 11.01 -14.03
N LYS A 32 22.64 11.67 -15.16
CA LYS A 32 21.46 11.44 -16.00
C LYS A 32 21.50 10.07 -16.68
N SER A 33 22.68 9.60 -17.09
CA SER A 33 22.85 8.31 -17.73
C SER A 33 22.56 7.18 -16.74
N ALA A 34 22.91 7.38 -15.46
CA ALA A 34 22.55 6.45 -14.40
C ALA A 34 21.03 6.36 -14.18
N PHE A 35 20.33 7.49 -14.19
CA PHE A 35 18.87 7.53 -14.11
C PHE A 35 18.21 6.82 -15.30
N GLU A 36 18.70 7.07 -16.51
CA GLU A 36 18.18 6.43 -17.72
C GLU A 36 18.35 4.90 -17.66
N ALA A 37 19.53 4.42 -17.25
CA ALA A 37 19.76 2.99 -17.04
C ALA A 37 18.78 2.38 -16.02
N ILE A 38 18.60 3.05 -14.87
CA ILE A 38 17.62 2.63 -13.84
C ILE A 38 16.20 2.59 -14.41
N PHE A 39 15.79 3.63 -15.14
CA PHE A 39 14.48 3.73 -15.76
C PHE A 39 14.23 2.57 -16.72
N HIS A 40 15.13 2.35 -17.68
CA HIS A 40 14.99 1.28 -18.67
C HIS A 40 14.92 -0.10 -18.04
N HIS A 41 15.68 -0.32 -16.97
CA HIS A 41 15.72 -1.60 -16.27
C HIS A 41 14.45 -1.87 -15.44
N THR A 42 13.85 -0.83 -14.85
CA THR A 42 12.74 -0.99 -13.88
C THR A 42 11.35 -0.71 -14.47
N LYS A 43 11.24 0.05 -15.57
CA LYS A 43 9.96 0.56 -16.11
C LYS A 43 8.95 -0.54 -16.43
N GLY A 44 9.39 -1.69 -16.97
CA GLY A 44 8.50 -2.78 -17.35
C GLY A 44 7.77 -3.39 -16.15
N LYS A 45 8.51 -3.67 -15.08
CA LYS A 45 7.93 -4.17 -13.82
C LYS A 45 7.06 -3.12 -13.16
N MET A 46 7.52 -1.86 -13.11
CA MET A 46 6.75 -0.77 -12.51
C MET A 46 5.42 -0.56 -13.25
N LYS A 47 5.42 -0.54 -14.58
CA LYS A 47 4.19 -0.47 -15.39
C LYS A 47 3.26 -1.65 -15.13
N GLY A 48 3.81 -2.86 -15.02
CA GLY A 48 3.03 -4.06 -14.67
C GLY A 48 2.40 -3.99 -13.27
N PHE A 49 3.08 -3.37 -12.31
CA PHE A 49 2.54 -3.08 -11.00
C PHE A 49 1.44 -2.01 -11.06
N LEU A 50 1.72 -0.85 -11.66
CA LEU A 50 0.78 0.27 -11.75
C LEU A 50 -0.52 -0.11 -12.44
N LYS A 51 -0.47 -0.88 -13.54
CA LYS A 51 -1.67 -1.41 -14.21
C LYS A 51 -2.61 -2.21 -13.31
N LYS A 52 -2.11 -2.78 -12.21
CA LYS A 52 -2.90 -3.58 -11.27
C LYS A 52 -3.43 -2.78 -10.09
N VAL A 53 -2.84 -1.62 -9.81
CA VAL A 53 -3.08 -0.87 -8.56
C VAL A 53 -3.63 0.54 -8.78
N VAL A 54 -3.42 1.12 -9.96
CA VAL A 54 -3.95 2.42 -10.33
C VAL A 54 -5.46 2.30 -10.61
N PRO A 55 -6.30 3.23 -10.12
CA PRO A 55 -7.72 3.27 -10.44
C PRO A 55 -8.01 3.30 -11.96
N ILE A 56 -9.17 2.80 -12.38
CA ILE A 56 -9.51 2.63 -13.80
C ILE A 56 -9.60 3.94 -14.60
N ASP A 57 -9.84 5.05 -13.92
CA ASP A 57 -9.95 6.42 -14.43
C ASP A 57 -8.60 7.15 -14.49
N GLU A 58 -7.53 6.52 -14.02
CA GLU A 58 -6.19 7.07 -14.00
C GLU A 58 -5.31 6.32 -15.01
N ASP A 59 -4.52 7.06 -15.80
CA ASP A 59 -3.59 6.45 -16.75
C ASP A 59 -2.34 5.95 -16.02
N PRO A 60 -2.06 4.62 -16.03
CA PRO A 60 -0.86 4.07 -15.41
C PRO A 60 0.43 4.66 -15.95
N GLU A 61 0.45 5.17 -17.19
CA GLU A 61 1.62 5.82 -17.78
C GLU A 61 1.90 7.20 -17.16
N ASN A 62 0.86 7.98 -16.85
CA ASN A 62 1.01 9.25 -16.15
C ASN A 62 1.55 9.04 -14.74
N VAL A 63 0.99 8.04 -14.03
CA VAL A 63 1.47 7.68 -12.69
C VAL A 63 2.92 7.19 -12.76
N LEU A 64 3.29 6.41 -13.78
CA LEU A 64 4.66 5.95 -14.00
C LEU A 64 5.63 7.13 -14.12
N GLN A 65 5.30 8.13 -14.94
CA GLN A 65 6.12 9.33 -15.10
C GLN A 65 6.32 10.05 -13.76
N GLU A 66 5.23 10.27 -13.01
CA GLU A 66 5.30 10.94 -11.72
C GLU A 66 6.14 10.17 -10.69
N VAL A 67 6.12 8.83 -10.72
CA VAL A 67 7.02 8.00 -9.88
C VAL A 67 8.49 8.33 -10.15
N TYR A 68 8.89 8.40 -11.42
CA TYR A 68 10.28 8.65 -11.78
C TYR A 68 10.69 10.12 -11.58
N VAL A 69 9.76 11.07 -11.70
CA VAL A 69 9.98 12.47 -11.28
C VAL A 69 10.27 12.51 -9.78
N LYS A 70 9.40 11.92 -8.96
CA LYS A 70 9.60 11.84 -7.50
C LYS A 70 10.87 11.09 -7.12
N LEU A 71 11.24 10.06 -7.86
CA LEU A 71 12.51 9.35 -7.68
C LEU A 71 13.70 10.29 -7.87
N TRP A 72 13.70 11.08 -8.96
CA TRP A 72 14.74 12.05 -9.24
C TRP A 72 14.82 13.15 -8.18
N GLU A 73 13.68 13.69 -7.77
CA GLU A 73 13.59 14.72 -6.73
C GLU A 73 14.14 14.23 -5.38
N ASN A 74 13.78 13.00 -4.98
CA ASN A 74 14.16 12.43 -3.69
C ASN A 74 15.48 11.65 -3.71
N ARG A 75 16.26 11.71 -4.80
CA ARG A 75 17.48 10.91 -4.98
C ARG A 75 18.50 11.08 -3.86
N GLN A 76 18.61 12.27 -3.27
CA GLN A 76 19.58 12.55 -2.18
C GLN A 76 19.24 11.83 -0.87
N SER A 77 17.98 11.41 -0.67
CA SER A 77 17.55 10.67 0.52
C SER A 77 17.80 9.16 0.43
N ILE A 78 18.29 8.68 -0.72
CA ILE A 78 18.47 7.26 -0.97
C ILE A 78 19.68 6.75 -0.18
N ASN A 79 19.46 5.73 0.63
CA ASN A 79 20.54 4.98 1.25
C ASN A 79 21.05 3.93 0.25
N PRO A 80 22.29 4.03 -0.27
CA PRO A 80 22.82 3.11 -1.27
C PRO A 80 23.05 1.69 -0.73
N ASN A 81 23.03 1.49 0.60
CA ASN A 81 23.16 0.17 1.23
C ASN A 81 21.83 -0.60 1.28
N ASN A 82 20.70 0.06 0.97
CA ASN A 82 19.39 -0.57 0.93
C ASN A 82 19.05 -1.04 -0.49
N HIS A 83 18.11 -1.97 -0.61
CA HIS A 83 17.66 -2.44 -1.90
C HIS A 83 16.89 -1.34 -2.65
N PHE A 84 17.48 -0.81 -3.72
CA PHE A 84 16.96 0.32 -4.49
C PHE A 84 15.51 0.12 -4.96
N GLU A 85 15.15 -1.08 -5.40
CA GLU A 85 13.78 -1.39 -5.84
C GLU A 85 12.77 -1.16 -4.70
N THR A 86 13.13 -1.47 -3.45
CA THR A 86 12.22 -1.25 -2.30
C THR A 86 11.88 0.22 -2.14
N PHE A 87 12.86 1.11 -2.34
CA PHE A 87 12.64 2.55 -2.30
C PHE A 87 11.75 3.01 -3.46
N LEU A 88 12.07 2.59 -4.69
CA LEU A 88 11.31 2.92 -5.89
C LEU A 88 9.83 2.49 -5.79
N PHE A 89 9.57 1.26 -5.35
CA PHE A 89 8.22 0.76 -5.17
C PHE A 89 7.49 1.44 -3.99
N SER A 90 8.23 1.95 -2.99
CA SER A 90 7.63 2.75 -1.92
C SER A 90 7.12 4.10 -2.43
N ILE A 91 7.85 4.76 -3.35
CA ILE A 91 7.39 5.98 -4.02
C ILE A 91 6.09 5.71 -4.78
N ALA A 92 6.08 4.68 -5.63
CA ALA A 92 4.91 4.32 -6.44
C ALA A 92 3.68 4.04 -5.58
N LYS A 93 3.86 3.27 -4.51
CA LYS A 93 2.81 2.98 -3.55
C LYS A 93 2.25 4.23 -2.90
N ASN A 94 3.11 5.13 -2.42
CA ASN A 94 2.67 6.36 -1.76
C ASN A 94 1.90 7.25 -2.73
N LEU A 95 2.34 7.33 -3.99
CA LEU A 95 1.65 8.09 -5.02
C LEU A 95 0.24 7.55 -5.30
N VAL A 96 0.11 6.23 -5.48
CA VAL A 96 -1.21 5.58 -5.70
C VAL A 96 -2.14 5.82 -4.50
N ILE A 97 -1.61 5.75 -3.28
CA ILE A 97 -2.35 6.06 -2.06
C ILE A 97 -2.84 7.52 -2.06
N ASP A 98 -2.02 8.47 -2.49
CA ASP A 98 -2.38 9.88 -2.52
C ASP A 98 -3.45 10.18 -3.58
N ILE A 99 -3.36 9.54 -4.76
CA ILE A 99 -4.39 9.59 -5.81
C ILE A 99 -5.73 9.09 -5.25
N MET A 100 -5.73 7.91 -4.62
CA MET A 100 -6.95 7.34 -4.04
C MET A 100 -7.53 8.22 -2.92
N ARG A 101 -6.69 8.77 -2.04
CA ARG A 101 -7.14 9.69 -0.98
C ARG A 101 -7.78 10.94 -1.55
N LYS A 102 -7.18 11.55 -2.58
CA LYS A 102 -7.75 12.71 -3.27
C LYS A 102 -9.10 12.39 -3.89
N ARG A 103 -9.24 11.21 -4.51
CA ARG A 103 -10.50 10.75 -5.09
C ARG A 103 -11.59 10.60 -4.03
N LEU A 104 -11.32 9.93 -2.91
CA LEU A 104 -12.29 9.77 -1.82
C LEU A 104 -12.75 11.12 -1.25
N ASN A 105 -11.82 12.07 -1.09
CA ASN A 105 -12.15 13.39 -0.59
C ASN A 105 -12.98 14.20 -1.61
N LYS A 106 -12.63 14.13 -2.90
CA LYS A 106 -13.40 14.76 -3.98
C LYS A 106 -14.80 14.18 -4.06
N GLN A 107 -14.94 12.86 -3.95
CA GLN A 107 -16.23 12.18 -3.93
C GLN A 107 -17.09 12.65 -2.76
N LYS A 108 -16.56 12.69 -1.53
CA LYS A 108 -17.29 13.22 -0.36
C LYS A 108 -17.71 14.67 -0.54
N TYR A 109 -16.85 15.51 -1.13
CA TYR A 109 -17.18 16.90 -1.43
C TYR A 109 -18.32 17.02 -2.46
N LEU A 110 -18.25 16.23 -3.54
CA LEU A 110 -19.30 16.18 -4.55
C LEU A 110 -20.62 15.62 -4.01
N GLU A 111 -20.57 14.61 -3.14
CA GLU A 111 -21.74 14.07 -2.43
C GLU A 111 -22.38 15.13 -1.54
N ASN A 112 -21.59 15.85 -0.74
CA ASN A 112 -22.08 16.94 0.10
C ASN A 112 -22.72 18.05 -0.72
N LEU A 113 -22.10 18.47 -1.84
CA LEU A 113 -22.67 19.43 -2.77
C LEU A 113 -23.96 18.90 -3.43
N TYR A 114 -23.99 17.64 -3.84
CA TYR A 114 -25.14 17.02 -4.47
C TYR A 114 -26.33 16.90 -3.51
N ILE A 115 -26.09 16.52 -2.25
CA ILE A 115 -27.10 16.53 -1.18
C ILE A 115 -27.65 17.94 -0.99
N HIS A 116 -26.78 18.95 -1.00
CA HIS A 116 -27.17 20.35 -0.86
C HIS A 116 -27.98 20.88 -2.05
N ILE A 117 -27.67 20.43 -3.27
CA ILE A 117 -28.28 20.92 -4.51
C ILE A 117 -29.61 20.21 -4.83
N LYS A 118 -29.77 18.92 -4.49
CA LYS A 118 -30.91 18.11 -4.96
C LYS A 118 -31.94 17.70 -3.93
N GLY A 119 -31.81 18.05 -2.64
CA GLY A 119 -32.86 17.78 -1.67
C GLY A 119 -33.28 16.29 -1.61
N GLY A 120 -32.32 15.36 -1.63
CA GLY A 120 -32.56 13.95 -1.31
C GLY A 120 -33.24 13.09 -2.38
N GLN A 121 -32.69 12.99 -3.60
CA GLN A 121 -33.03 11.88 -4.50
C GLN A 121 -31.78 11.17 -5.04
N ASN A 122 -31.67 9.89 -4.67
CA ASN A 122 -30.65 8.92 -5.05
C ASN A 122 -30.82 8.51 -6.53
N ASN A 123 -29.76 8.64 -7.33
CA ASN A 123 -29.71 8.13 -8.70
C ASN A 123 -28.81 6.89 -8.80
N SER A 124 -29.23 5.94 -9.63
CA SER A 124 -28.77 4.55 -9.79
C SER A 124 -27.28 4.26 -10.03
N LEU A 125 -26.45 5.27 -10.35
CA LEU A 125 -24.98 5.12 -10.38
C LEU A 125 -24.38 5.02 -8.96
N ASP A 126 -25.08 5.58 -7.98
CA ASP A 126 -24.74 5.61 -6.55
C ASP A 126 -24.97 4.24 -5.87
N THR A 127 -25.85 3.41 -6.43
CA THR A 127 -26.18 2.09 -5.87
C THR A 127 -25.06 1.08 -6.12
N LEU A 128 -24.46 1.04 -7.31
CA LEU A 128 -23.39 0.08 -7.62
C LEU A 128 -22.11 0.34 -6.82
N ALA A 129 -21.63 1.59 -6.74
CA ALA A 129 -20.41 1.91 -5.99
C ALA A 129 -20.61 1.79 -4.46
N LYS A 130 -21.79 2.13 -3.92
CA LYS A 130 -22.12 1.91 -2.50
C LYS A 130 -22.29 0.44 -2.17
N ILE A 131 -22.89 -0.35 -3.07
CA ILE A 131 -22.98 -1.80 -2.94
C ILE A 131 -21.57 -2.40 -2.95
N GLU A 132 -20.72 -2.05 -3.91
CA GLU A 132 -19.35 -2.56 -3.99
C GLU A 132 -18.51 -2.22 -2.76
N TYR A 133 -18.65 -1.01 -2.20
CA TYR A 133 -17.96 -0.61 -0.98
C TYR A 133 -18.50 -1.33 0.26
N SER A 134 -19.83 -1.45 0.39
CA SER A 134 -20.49 -2.16 1.50
C SER A 134 -20.21 -3.66 1.47
N GLU A 135 -20.24 -4.28 0.30
CA GLU A 135 -19.89 -5.68 0.09
C GLU A 135 -18.42 -5.94 0.41
N LEU A 136 -17.54 -5.01 0.04
CA LEU A 136 -16.12 -5.09 0.36
C LEU A 136 -15.88 -4.94 1.87
N GLU A 137 -16.50 -3.96 2.50
CA GLU A 137 -16.44 -3.76 3.96
C GLU A 137 -16.89 -5.01 4.71
N GLN A 138 -18.03 -5.56 4.32
CA GLN A 138 -18.59 -6.77 4.90
C GLN A 138 -17.67 -7.98 4.70
N LYS A 139 -17.08 -8.13 3.51
CA LYS A 139 -16.10 -9.17 3.21
C LYS A 139 -14.83 -9.06 4.07
N ILE A 140 -14.38 -7.84 4.39
CA ILE A 140 -13.25 -7.63 5.30
C ILE A 140 -13.63 -8.09 6.71
N PHE A 141 -14.79 -7.68 7.21
CA PHE A 141 -15.27 -8.09 8.52
C PHE A 141 -15.40 -9.62 8.59
N ASP A 142 -15.97 -10.26 7.59
CA ASP A 142 -16.07 -11.73 7.50
C ASP A 142 -14.70 -12.41 7.55
N LEU A 143 -13.69 -11.83 6.92
CA LEU A 143 -12.33 -12.37 6.96
C LEU A 143 -11.63 -12.11 8.30
N ILE A 144 -11.86 -10.96 8.92
CA ILE A 144 -11.39 -10.69 10.28
C ILE A 144 -11.99 -11.71 11.26
N GLU A 145 -13.26 -12.08 11.10
CA GLU A 145 -13.91 -13.13 11.90
C GLU A 145 -13.32 -14.54 11.65
N LYS A 146 -12.65 -14.78 10.51
CA LYS A 146 -11.93 -16.04 10.24
C LYS A 146 -10.53 -16.09 10.85
N LEU A 147 -10.02 -14.98 11.41
CA LEU A 147 -8.73 -15.00 12.10
C LEU A 147 -8.84 -15.79 13.42
N PRO A 148 -7.77 -16.50 13.84
CA PRO A 148 -7.73 -17.08 15.18
C PRO A 148 -8.00 -16.03 16.26
N LYS A 149 -8.83 -16.36 17.26
CA LYS A 149 -9.36 -15.42 18.28
C LYS A 149 -8.32 -14.44 18.85
N LYS A 150 -7.14 -14.94 19.22
CA LYS A 150 -6.06 -14.11 19.79
C LYS A 150 -5.50 -13.09 18.78
N ARG A 151 -5.39 -13.49 17.52
CA ARG A 151 -4.91 -12.65 16.42
C ARG A 151 -5.94 -11.60 16.03
N GLN A 152 -7.21 -12.01 15.97
CA GLN A 152 -8.34 -11.13 15.72
C GLN A 152 -8.42 -10.02 16.78
N LEU A 153 -8.32 -10.38 18.07
CA LEU A 153 -8.33 -9.43 19.17
C LEU A 153 -7.20 -8.40 19.07
N ILE A 154 -5.97 -8.86 18.81
CA ILE A 154 -4.81 -7.97 18.63
C ILE A 154 -5.03 -7.02 17.45
N PHE A 155 -5.57 -7.53 16.33
CA PHE A 155 -5.88 -6.72 15.16
C PHE A 155 -6.93 -5.64 15.46
N LYS A 156 -8.05 -6.01 16.13
CA LYS A 156 -9.11 -5.07 16.53
C LYS A 156 -8.58 -3.99 17.48
N LEU A 157 -7.83 -4.39 18.51
CA LEU A 157 -7.22 -3.45 19.47
C LEU A 157 -6.32 -2.41 18.77
N ASN A 158 -5.50 -2.85 17.80
CA ASN A 158 -4.60 -1.93 17.11
C ASN A 158 -5.32 -1.05 16.08
N ARG A 159 -6.20 -1.64 15.25
CA ARG A 159 -6.73 -0.97 14.05
C ARG A 159 -8.09 -0.32 14.24
N LEU A 160 -8.91 -0.83 15.16
CA LEU A 160 -10.23 -0.26 15.45
C LEU A 160 -10.17 0.62 16.69
N GLU A 161 -9.46 0.17 17.73
CA GLU A 161 -9.39 0.86 19.01
C GLU A 161 -8.13 1.74 19.16
N GLY A 162 -7.17 1.68 18.22
CA GLY A 162 -6.03 2.58 18.16
C GLY A 162 -4.91 2.32 19.19
N PHE A 163 -4.91 1.18 19.88
CA PHE A 163 -3.87 0.86 20.85
C PHE A 163 -2.51 0.61 20.17
N THR A 164 -1.45 1.14 20.78
CA THR A 164 -0.06 0.89 20.38
C THR A 164 0.36 -0.56 20.71
N TYR A 165 1.42 -1.04 20.07
CA TYR A 165 1.91 -2.40 20.32
C TYR A 165 2.31 -2.61 21.78
N LYS A 166 2.91 -1.59 22.41
CA LYS A 166 3.26 -1.57 23.82
C LYS A 166 2.04 -1.67 24.74
N GLU A 167 0.97 -0.94 24.43
CA GLU A 167 -0.27 -0.99 25.20
C GLU A 167 -0.97 -2.34 25.05
N ILE A 168 -1.00 -2.90 23.85
CA ILE A 168 -1.56 -4.24 23.60
C ILE A 168 -0.75 -5.32 24.33
N ALA A 169 0.59 -5.23 24.26
CA ALA A 169 1.50 -6.13 24.95
C ALA A 169 1.23 -6.13 26.46
N LYS A 170 1.12 -4.93 27.06
CA LYS A 170 0.76 -4.76 28.48
C LYS A 170 -0.64 -5.30 28.79
N LYS A 171 -1.64 -4.96 27.96
CA LYS A 171 -3.05 -5.33 28.16
C LYS A 171 -3.28 -6.84 28.09
N LEU A 172 -2.55 -7.54 27.21
CA LEU A 172 -2.69 -8.97 26.99
C LEU A 172 -1.60 -9.81 27.69
N ASN A 173 -0.72 -9.17 28.45
CA ASN A 173 0.43 -9.79 29.12
C ASN A 173 1.28 -10.66 28.17
N ILE A 174 1.68 -10.08 27.03
CA ILE A 174 2.55 -10.69 26.01
C ILE A 174 3.67 -9.73 25.61
N SER A 175 4.67 -10.20 24.88
CA SER A 175 5.73 -9.32 24.36
C SER A 175 5.24 -8.46 23.18
N GLU A 176 5.81 -7.27 23.00
CA GLU A 176 5.59 -6.44 21.79
C GLU A 176 5.93 -7.20 20.51
N ASN A 177 6.95 -8.06 20.54
CA ASN A 177 7.31 -8.94 19.43
C ASN A 177 6.19 -9.94 19.10
N THR A 178 5.47 -10.43 20.10
CA THR A 178 4.30 -11.29 19.90
C THR A 178 3.17 -10.50 19.23
N VAL A 179 2.95 -9.25 19.64
CA VAL A 179 1.95 -8.35 19.01
C VAL A 179 2.30 -8.13 17.54
N ASP A 180 3.54 -7.75 17.23
CA ASP A 180 4.02 -7.54 15.86
C ASP A 180 3.86 -8.80 15.01
N THR A 181 4.25 -9.96 15.54
CA THR A 181 4.11 -11.26 14.85
C THR A 181 2.65 -11.56 14.52
N GLN A 182 1.74 -11.36 15.48
CA GLN A 182 0.31 -11.60 15.27
C GLN A 182 -0.28 -10.61 14.25
N MET A 183 0.13 -9.34 14.28
CA MET A 183 -0.27 -8.33 13.30
C MET A 183 0.19 -8.70 11.89
N ARG A 184 1.45 -9.11 11.72
CA ARG A 184 1.98 -9.56 10.42
C ARG A 184 1.21 -10.77 9.89
N GLN A 185 0.91 -11.74 10.76
CA GLN A 185 0.13 -12.91 10.38
C GLN A 185 -1.32 -12.56 10.01
N ALA A 186 -1.94 -11.58 10.69
CA ALA A 186 -3.28 -11.10 10.37
C ALA A 186 -3.31 -10.46 8.98
N LEU A 187 -2.37 -9.55 8.72
CA LEU A 187 -2.24 -8.88 7.44
C LEU A 187 -1.91 -9.85 6.30
N SER A 188 -1.09 -10.86 6.56
CA SER A 188 -0.78 -11.92 5.59
C SER A 188 -2.02 -12.76 5.24
N PHE A 189 -2.81 -13.15 6.24
CA PHE A 189 -4.06 -13.87 6.03
C PHE A 189 -5.05 -13.03 5.20
N LEU A 190 -5.31 -11.78 5.62
CA LEU A 190 -6.24 -10.89 4.90
C LEU A 190 -5.79 -10.65 3.45
N ARG A 191 -4.48 -10.54 3.22
CA ARG A 191 -3.90 -10.42 1.88
C ARG A 191 -4.09 -11.67 1.02
N ARG A 192 -4.03 -12.86 1.60
CA ARG A 192 -4.21 -14.12 0.86
C ARG A 192 -5.66 -14.32 0.44
N GLU A 193 -6.60 -14.01 1.33
CA GLU A 193 -8.02 -14.24 1.11
C GLU A 193 -8.69 -13.14 0.27
N MET A 194 -8.07 -11.96 0.14
CA MET A 194 -8.54 -10.87 -0.72
C MET A 194 -7.54 -10.60 -1.85
N ASN A 195 -7.99 -10.75 -3.09
CA ASN A 195 -7.21 -10.48 -4.32
C ASN A 195 -6.49 -9.11 -4.31
N ILE A 196 -5.56 -8.94 -5.26
CA ILE A 196 -4.61 -7.82 -5.46
C ILE A 196 -5.12 -6.42 -5.06
N TYR A 197 -6.40 -6.11 -5.32
CA TYR A 197 -7.05 -4.83 -4.99
C TYR A 197 -7.00 -4.45 -3.49
N PHE A 198 -6.86 -5.42 -2.58
CA PHE A 198 -6.90 -5.15 -1.14
C PHE A 198 -5.54 -4.86 -0.50
N SER A 199 -4.44 -5.21 -1.17
CA SER A 199 -3.09 -4.86 -0.70
C SER A 199 -2.93 -3.34 -0.58
N ILE A 200 -3.66 -2.58 -1.38
CA ILE A 200 -3.64 -1.12 -1.43
C ILE A 200 -4.51 -0.51 -0.31
N LEU A 201 -5.68 -1.11 -0.01
CA LEU A 201 -6.57 -0.70 1.08
C LEU A 201 -5.94 -0.93 2.45
N ILE A 202 -5.28 -2.07 2.66
CA ILE A 202 -4.51 -2.34 3.88
C ILE A 202 -3.43 -1.27 4.12
N LEU A 203 -2.82 -0.75 3.05
CA LEU A 203 -1.81 0.31 3.16
C LEU A 203 -2.40 1.67 3.53
N LEU A 204 -3.66 1.94 3.18
CA LEU A 204 -4.41 3.12 3.62
C LEU A 204 -4.73 3.07 5.13
N PHE A 205 -4.98 1.88 5.69
CA PHE A 205 -5.24 1.68 7.13
C PHE A 205 -3.97 1.47 7.96
N ILE A 206 -2.85 1.10 7.34
CA ILE A 206 -1.55 0.92 8.03
C ILE A 206 -0.94 2.27 8.46
N ASN A 207 -1.28 3.36 7.77
CA ASN A 207 -0.63 4.67 7.94
C ASN A 207 -1.44 5.68 8.80
N ARG A 208 -2.30 5.17 9.69
CA ARG A 208 -2.97 5.95 10.73
C ARG A 208 -2.66 5.34 12.10
#